data_AF-A0A3R7Y7E5-F1
#
_entry.id   AF-A0A3R7Y7E5-F1
#
_cell.length_a   1.000
_cell.length_b   1.000
_cell.length_c   1.000
_cell.angle_alpha   90.00
_cell.angle_beta   90.00
_cell.angle_gamma   90.00
#
_symmetry.space_group_name_H-M   'P 1'
#
loop_
_entity.id
_entity.type
_entity.pdbx_description
1 polymer ?
#
loop_
_entity_poly.entity_id
_entity_poly.type
_entity_poly.pdbx_seq_one_letter_code
_entity_poly.pdbx_strand_id
1 'polypeptide(L)'
;MAFPGGRTNEGEADLAAAIRETHEEIGLHLNETHVVGRLNDRPVYYGRTVAAPFVFLLGRDDAAFEPVLQAKEVSDVLWVDLDFLVTAPIQTLQIPTKYILPNAQRDSLKAMTHINFPCIYLDRPERRVHGLPDDAVARPVHDFVLWGLTYNMTSDILKAGGHKAIPSMSAAVRSVREAVFMDKMAKSNL
;
A
#
# COMPACT_ATOMS: atom_id res chain seq x y z
N MET A 1 -3.24 2.50 -3.57
CA MET A 1 -3.46 3.39 -2.41
C MET A 1 -2.25 3.36 -1.49
N ALA A 2 -2.09 4.39 -0.66
CA ALA A 2 -1.05 4.48 0.36
C ALA A 2 -1.61 5.18 1.61
N PHE A 3 -0.88 5.11 2.72
CA PHE A 3 -1.11 6.03 3.84
C PHE A 3 -0.52 7.41 3.48
N PRO A 4 -1.02 8.50 4.09
CA PRO A 4 -0.43 9.81 3.88
C PRO A 4 1.05 9.84 4.27
N GLY A 5 1.85 10.63 3.54
CA GLY A 5 3.26 10.79 3.83
C GLY A 5 4.13 11.06 2.61
N GLY A 6 5.32 11.60 2.87
CA GLY A 6 6.24 12.00 1.81
C GLY A 6 7.69 12.01 2.25
N ARG A 7 8.50 12.84 1.59
CA ARG A 7 9.95 12.88 1.81
C ARG A 7 10.26 13.84 2.96
N THR A 8 11.21 13.45 3.81
CA THR A 8 11.77 14.36 4.81
C THR A 8 12.55 15.51 4.16
N ASN A 9 12.39 16.70 4.71
CA ASN A 9 13.24 17.84 4.40
C ASN A 9 14.60 17.72 5.10
N GLU A 10 15.57 18.53 4.67
CA GLU A 10 16.89 18.55 5.29
C GLU A 10 16.79 18.94 6.77
N GLY A 11 17.28 18.06 7.66
CA GLY A 11 17.21 18.25 9.11
C GLY A 11 15.84 18.00 9.74
N GLU A 12 14.82 17.62 8.96
CA GLU A 12 13.48 17.30 9.46
C GLU A 12 13.47 15.89 10.10
N ALA A 13 12.87 15.78 11.29
CA ALA A 13 12.65 14.48 11.92
C ALA A 13 11.55 13.69 11.18
N ASP A 14 11.69 12.36 11.10
CA ASP A 14 10.73 11.50 10.39
C ASP A 14 9.27 11.73 10.83
N LEU A 15 9.04 11.90 12.14
CA LEU A 15 7.71 12.16 12.70
C LEU A 15 7.16 13.52 12.25
N ALA A 16 8.01 14.54 12.22
CA ALA A 16 7.61 15.88 11.77
C ALA A 16 7.20 15.87 10.29
N ALA A 17 7.94 15.12 9.45
CA ALA A 17 7.55 14.91 8.06
C ALA A 17 6.20 14.19 7.95
N ALA A 18 5.97 13.11 8.70
CA ALA A 18 4.69 12.39 8.66
C ALA A 18 3.51 13.30 9.04
N ILE A 19 3.66 14.15 10.06
CA ILE A 19 2.63 15.13 10.48
C ILE A 19 2.41 16.19 9.39
N ARG A 20 3.48 16.78 8.86
CA ARG A 20 3.41 17.82 7.83
C ARG A 20 2.75 17.30 6.56
N GLU A 21 3.22 16.16 6.04
CA GLU A 21 2.72 15.56 4.81
C GLU A 21 1.25 15.15 4.96
N THR A 22 0.85 14.60 6.11
CA THR A 22 -0.56 14.28 6.38
C THR A 22 -1.45 15.53 6.33
N HIS A 23 -0.98 16.65 6.86
CA HIS A 23 -1.69 17.91 6.76
C HIS A 23 -1.69 18.47 5.32
N GLU A 24 -0.56 18.43 4.62
CA GLU A 24 -0.45 18.92 3.24
C GLU A 24 -1.32 18.14 2.26
N GLU A 25 -1.38 16.82 2.39
CA GLU A 25 -2.08 15.92 1.46
C GLU A 25 -3.60 15.89 1.68
N ILE A 26 -4.05 15.85 2.95
CA ILE A 26 -5.46 15.63 3.29
C ILE A 26 -6.05 16.65 4.28
N GLY A 27 -5.26 17.58 4.81
CA GLY A 27 -5.73 18.61 5.74
C GLY A 27 -5.94 18.15 7.18
N LEU A 28 -5.48 16.93 7.55
CA LEU A 28 -5.64 16.42 8.90
C LEU A 28 -4.57 17.01 9.83
N HIS A 29 -5.01 17.73 10.87
CA HIS A 29 -4.13 18.31 11.87
C HIS A 29 -3.71 17.26 12.89
N LEU A 30 -2.46 16.80 12.80
CA LEU A 30 -1.84 15.92 13.78
C LEU A 30 -0.80 16.69 14.62
N ASN A 31 -0.52 16.16 15.80
CA ASN A 31 0.59 16.59 16.65
C ASN A 31 1.13 15.39 17.45
N GLU A 32 2.20 15.59 18.23
CA GLU A 32 2.84 14.52 18.99
C GLU A 32 1.93 13.80 20.00
N THR A 33 0.87 14.45 20.51
CA THR A 33 -0.05 13.81 21.47
C THR A 33 -0.95 12.76 20.82
N HIS A 34 -1.06 12.76 19.49
CA HIS A 34 -1.79 11.74 18.75
C HIS A 34 -0.95 10.48 18.53
N VAL A 35 0.37 10.54 18.71
CA VAL A 35 1.26 9.41 18.39
C VAL A 35 1.06 8.29 19.40
N VAL A 36 0.69 7.11 18.91
CA VAL A 36 0.64 5.89 19.74
C VAL A 36 1.87 5.00 19.55
N GLY A 37 2.59 5.15 18.43
CA GLY A 37 3.83 4.42 18.21
C GLY A 37 4.35 4.53 16.77
N ARG A 38 5.44 3.80 16.51
CA ARG A 38 6.09 3.67 15.21
C ARG A 38 6.19 2.19 14.85
N LEU A 39 5.87 1.82 13.60
CA LEU A 39 6.09 0.45 13.12
C LEU A 39 7.53 0.29 12.62
N ASN A 40 7.92 -0.95 12.30
CA ASN A 40 9.24 -1.22 11.77
C ASN A 40 9.46 -0.52 10.43
N ASP A 41 10.66 0.06 10.28
CA ASP A 41 11.13 0.68 9.05
C ASP A 41 11.04 -0.27 7.86
N ARG A 42 10.60 0.29 6.73
CA ARG A 42 10.40 -0.47 5.50
C ARG A 42 11.33 0.04 4.40
N PRO A 43 12.25 -0.78 3.86
CA PRO A 43 13.04 -0.37 2.72
C PRO A 43 12.15 -0.20 1.50
N VAL A 44 12.29 0.94 0.82
CA VAL A 44 11.60 1.29 -0.43
C VAL A 44 12.64 1.59 -1.53
N TYR A 45 12.22 1.60 -2.79
CA TYR A 45 13.10 1.84 -3.95
C TYR A 45 14.39 0.99 -3.93
N TYR A 46 14.24 -0.32 -3.73
CA TYR A 46 15.37 -1.26 -3.63
C TYR A 46 16.34 -0.96 -2.47
N GLY A 47 15.84 -0.38 -1.38
CA GLY A 47 16.63 -0.09 -0.18
C GLY A 47 17.41 1.23 -0.24
N ARG A 48 17.16 2.06 -1.26
CA ARG A 48 17.76 3.41 -1.35
C ARG A 48 17.11 4.42 -0.42
N THR A 49 15.90 4.14 0.00
CA THR A 49 15.14 4.99 0.93
C THR A 49 14.40 4.08 1.90
N VAL A 50 14.07 4.63 3.06
CA VAL A 50 13.33 3.93 4.11
C VAL A 50 12.04 4.69 4.36
N ALA A 51 10.92 3.96 4.42
CA ALA A 51 9.67 4.49 4.93
C ALA A 51 9.61 4.24 6.44
N ALA A 52 9.40 5.32 7.20
CA ALA A 52 9.27 5.34 8.66
C ALA A 52 7.79 5.55 9.05
N PRO A 53 7.02 4.47 9.28
CA PRO A 53 5.59 4.56 9.54
C PRO A 53 5.28 4.93 11.01
N PHE A 54 4.49 5.97 11.21
CA PHE A 54 3.95 6.37 12.52
C PHE A 54 2.46 6.07 12.59
N VAL A 55 2.01 5.62 13.77
CA VAL A 55 0.60 5.32 14.04
C VAL A 55 0.07 6.40 14.96
N PHE A 56 -1.07 6.96 14.58
CA PHE A 56 -1.75 8.02 15.31
C PHE A 56 -3.13 7.52 15.76
N LEU A 57 -3.54 7.93 16.96
CA LEU A 57 -4.90 7.75 17.46
C LEU A 57 -5.61 9.10 17.39
N LEU A 58 -6.70 9.13 16.63
CA LEU A 58 -7.57 10.30 16.52
C LEU A 58 -8.57 10.31 17.68
N GLY A 59 -8.76 11.48 18.29
CA GLY A 59 -9.74 11.68 19.34
C GLY A 59 -11.17 11.70 18.79
N ARG A 60 -12.16 11.79 19.68
CA ARG A 60 -13.57 11.94 19.27
C ARG A 60 -13.81 13.24 18.51
N ASP A 61 -13.10 14.30 18.86
CA ASP A 61 -13.25 15.61 18.21
C ASP A 61 -12.62 15.60 16.80
N ASP A 62 -11.61 14.76 16.56
CA ASP A 62 -10.99 14.54 15.25
C ASP A 62 -11.79 13.55 14.38
N ALA A 63 -12.72 12.78 14.97
CA ALA A 63 -13.52 11.79 14.23
C ALA A 63 -14.54 12.44 13.28
N ALA A 64 -14.83 13.73 13.45
CA ALA A 64 -15.63 14.54 12.53
C ALA A 64 -14.79 15.18 11.41
N PHE A 65 -13.55 14.71 11.20
CA PHE A 65 -12.66 15.21 10.18
C PHE A 65 -13.24 15.05 8.77
N GLU A 66 -13.39 16.18 8.09
CA GLU A 66 -13.71 16.26 6.66
C GLU A 66 -12.41 16.54 5.88
N PRO A 67 -11.95 15.60 5.03
CA PRO A 67 -10.69 15.76 4.30
C PRO A 67 -10.68 16.95 3.33
N VAL A 68 -9.57 17.68 3.31
CA VAL A 68 -9.27 18.73 2.33
C VAL A 68 -8.12 18.25 1.46
N LEU A 69 -8.44 17.74 0.27
CA LEU A 69 -7.47 17.04 -0.58
C LEU A 69 -6.58 18.00 -1.38
N GLN A 70 -5.28 17.73 -1.37
CA GLN A 70 -4.33 18.30 -2.30
C GLN A 70 -4.46 17.59 -3.65
N ALA A 71 -5.25 18.16 -4.56
CA ALA A 71 -5.68 17.48 -5.80
C ALA A 71 -4.55 17.07 -6.77
N LYS A 72 -3.31 17.54 -6.58
CA LYS A 72 -2.16 17.15 -7.42
C LYS A 72 -1.52 15.84 -6.93
N GLU A 73 -1.64 15.54 -5.65
CA GLU A 73 -1.02 14.38 -4.99
C GLU A 73 -2.05 13.34 -4.57
N VAL A 74 -3.25 13.77 -4.16
CA VAL A 74 -4.32 12.91 -3.66
C VAL A 74 -5.53 12.98 -4.58
N SER A 75 -5.87 11.85 -5.20
CA SER A 75 -7.07 11.74 -6.03
C SER A 75 -8.34 11.51 -5.23
N ASP A 76 -8.23 10.76 -4.13
CA ASP A 76 -9.36 10.32 -3.31
C ASP A 76 -8.88 9.73 -1.98
N VAL A 77 -9.76 9.66 -0.98
CA VAL A 77 -9.50 9.11 0.36
C VAL A 77 -10.67 8.25 0.83
N LEU A 78 -10.38 7.27 1.69
CA LEU A 78 -11.42 6.48 2.34
C LEU A 78 -11.05 6.10 3.77
N TRP A 79 -12.08 6.06 4.60
CA TRP A 79 -12.04 5.34 5.87
C TRP A 79 -12.40 3.87 5.63
N VAL A 80 -11.70 2.98 6.32
CA VAL A 80 -11.96 1.53 6.27
C VAL A 80 -12.17 1.03 7.68
N ASP A 81 -13.26 0.30 7.89
CA ASP A 81 -13.53 -0.33 9.17
C ASP A 81 -12.47 -1.40 9.47
N LEU A 82 -11.97 -1.40 10.71
CA LEU A 82 -11.00 -2.39 11.18
C LEU A 82 -11.63 -3.79 11.20
N ASP A 83 -12.91 -3.91 11.59
CA ASP A 83 -13.62 -5.19 11.64
C ASP A 83 -13.77 -5.79 10.23
N PHE A 84 -13.99 -4.93 9.24
CA PHE A 84 -13.92 -5.33 7.84
C PHE A 84 -12.51 -5.84 7.49
N LEU A 85 -11.45 -5.08 7.78
CA LEU A 85 -10.07 -5.50 7.44
C LEU A 85 -9.66 -6.83 8.08
N VAL A 86 -10.14 -7.11 9.30
CA VAL A 86 -9.86 -8.36 10.03
C VAL A 86 -10.51 -9.58 9.36
N THR A 87 -11.66 -9.39 8.72
CA THR A 87 -12.49 -10.49 8.17
C THR A 87 -12.51 -10.52 6.65
N ALA A 88 -12.00 -9.48 5.98
CA ALA A 88 -12.05 -9.34 4.54
C ALA A 88 -11.34 -10.51 3.84
N PRO A 89 -11.92 -11.03 2.74
CA PRO A 89 -11.29 -12.09 1.99
C PRO A 89 -10.00 -11.59 1.34
N ILE A 90 -8.93 -12.38 1.49
CA ILE A 90 -7.67 -12.14 0.79
C ILE A 90 -7.84 -12.56 -0.66
N GLN A 91 -7.59 -11.62 -1.56
CA GLN A 91 -7.74 -11.77 -3.00
C GLN A 91 -6.36 -11.74 -3.67
N THR A 92 -6.33 -11.99 -4.98
CA THR A 92 -5.10 -11.93 -5.78
C THR A 92 -5.14 -10.78 -6.77
N LEU A 93 -4.18 -9.87 -6.64
CA LEU A 93 -3.88 -8.84 -7.62
C LEU A 93 -2.82 -9.36 -8.59
N GLN A 94 -3.16 -9.42 -9.87
CA GLN A 94 -2.25 -9.86 -10.92
C GLN A 94 -1.62 -8.65 -11.60
N ILE A 95 -0.30 -8.47 -11.45
CA ILE A 95 0.43 -7.39 -12.10
C ILE A 95 1.23 -7.97 -13.28
N PRO A 96 0.98 -7.50 -14.51
CA PRO A 96 1.78 -7.90 -15.66
C PRO A 96 3.27 -7.66 -15.43
N THR A 97 4.11 -8.65 -15.73
CA THR A 97 5.57 -8.59 -15.48
C THR A 97 6.24 -7.41 -16.17
N LYS A 98 5.72 -6.98 -17.33
CA LYS A 98 6.18 -5.79 -18.06
C LYS A 98 6.14 -4.49 -17.25
N TYR A 99 5.27 -4.38 -16.23
CA TYR A 99 5.21 -3.19 -15.37
C TYR A 99 6.20 -3.24 -14.21
N ILE A 100 6.60 -4.44 -13.81
CA ILE A 100 7.58 -4.67 -12.73
C ILE A 100 9.01 -4.61 -13.30
N LEU A 101 9.18 -5.17 -14.50
CA LEU A 101 10.45 -5.24 -15.22
C LEU A 101 10.29 -4.65 -16.63
N PRO A 102 10.17 -3.30 -16.76
CA PRO A 102 9.92 -2.66 -18.04
C PRO A 102 11.04 -2.85 -19.06
N ASN A 103 12.27 -3.10 -18.59
CA ASN A 103 13.47 -3.30 -19.42
C ASN A 103 13.90 -4.78 -19.52
N ALA A 104 13.00 -5.71 -19.20
CA ALA A 104 13.28 -7.14 -19.39
C ALA A 104 13.24 -7.51 -20.87
N GLN A 105 14.08 -8.46 -21.28
CA GLN A 105 14.00 -9.01 -22.63
C GLN A 105 12.66 -9.73 -22.81
N ARG A 106 11.95 -9.46 -23.91
CA ARG A 106 10.63 -10.07 -24.17
C ARG A 106 10.65 -11.60 -24.09
N ASP A 107 11.77 -12.20 -24.44
CA ASP A 107 11.95 -13.65 -24.48
C ASP A 107 12.31 -14.26 -23.13
N SER A 108 12.89 -13.48 -22.19
CA SER A 108 13.34 -13.97 -20.88
C SER A 108 12.19 -14.24 -19.90
N LEU A 109 11.01 -13.63 -20.14
CA LEU A 109 9.82 -13.75 -19.28
C LEU A 109 8.63 -14.42 -19.98
N LYS A 110 8.79 -15.06 -21.14
CA LYS A 110 7.69 -15.65 -21.93
C LYS A 110 6.79 -16.60 -21.12
N ALA A 111 7.33 -17.32 -20.14
CA ALA A 111 6.58 -18.23 -19.29
C ALA A 111 5.85 -17.52 -18.11
N MET A 112 6.28 -16.32 -17.72
CA MET A 112 5.73 -15.57 -16.59
C MET A 112 5.22 -14.20 -17.04
N THR A 113 3.95 -14.17 -17.43
CA THR A 113 3.29 -12.95 -17.94
C THR A 113 2.80 -12.03 -16.82
N HIS A 114 2.56 -12.57 -15.63
CA HIS A 114 2.03 -11.85 -14.46
C HIS A 114 2.72 -12.33 -13.18
N ILE A 115 2.73 -11.45 -12.18
CA ILE A 115 3.07 -11.78 -10.79
C ILE A 115 1.83 -11.55 -9.94
N ASN A 116 1.55 -12.53 -9.08
CA ASN A 116 0.41 -12.52 -8.18
C ASN A 116 0.82 -11.92 -6.84
N PHE A 117 0.03 -10.97 -6.36
CA PHE A 117 0.21 -10.28 -5.08
C PHE A 117 -1.06 -10.47 -4.26
N PRO A 118 -0.98 -10.85 -2.96
CA PRO A 118 -2.17 -10.82 -2.13
C PRO A 118 -2.63 -9.36 -1.99
N CYS A 119 -3.95 -9.17 -1.98
CA CYS A 119 -4.58 -7.89 -1.80
C CYS A 119 -5.90 -8.02 -1.03
N ILE A 120 -6.40 -6.89 -0.57
CA ILE A 120 -7.80 -6.74 -0.13
C ILE A 120 -8.41 -5.69 -1.05
N TYR A 121 -9.53 -6.03 -1.68
CA TYR A 121 -10.34 -5.01 -2.35
C TYR A 121 -11.23 -4.33 -1.31
N LEU A 122 -11.23 -3.01 -1.32
CA LEU A 122 -11.96 -2.21 -0.34
C LEU A 122 -13.28 -1.74 -0.94
N ASP A 123 -14.27 -1.59 -0.06
CA ASP A 123 -15.56 -1.04 -0.43
C ASP A 123 -15.42 0.38 -0.96
N ARG A 124 -16.21 0.71 -1.97
CA ARG A 124 -16.29 2.08 -2.48
C ARG A 124 -17.37 2.84 -1.71
N PRO A 125 -17.08 4.03 -1.16
CA PRO A 125 -18.08 4.83 -0.46
C PRO A 125 -19.36 5.07 -1.29
N GLU A 126 -19.22 5.21 -2.61
CA GLU A 126 -20.33 5.52 -3.53
C GLU A 126 -20.94 4.33 -4.29
N ARG A 127 -20.36 3.11 -4.23
CA ARG A 127 -20.83 1.95 -5.03
C ARG A 127 -21.35 0.76 -4.22
N ARG A 128 -22.22 0.95 -3.23
CA ARG A 128 -23.13 -0.12 -2.77
C ARG A 128 -24.14 -0.61 -3.85
N VAL A 129 -23.93 -0.29 -5.13
CA VAL A 129 -24.92 -0.41 -6.22
C VAL A 129 -24.63 -1.58 -7.19
N HIS A 130 -23.44 -2.20 -7.16
CA HIS A 130 -23.20 -3.39 -8.01
C HIS A 130 -23.39 -4.67 -7.21
N GLY A 131 -24.58 -5.27 -7.31
CA GLY A 131 -24.93 -6.58 -6.74
C GLY A 131 -24.27 -7.78 -7.43
N LEU A 132 -23.06 -7.62 -7.96
CA LEU A 132 -22.27 -8.70 -8.56
C LEU A 132 -21.07 -9.04 -7.66
N PRO A 133 -20.69 -10.32 -7.53
CA PRO A 133 -19.47 -10.71 -6.85
C PRO A 133 -18.25 -9.99 -7.45
N ASP A 134 -17.42 -9.44 -6.56
CA ASP A 134 -16.27 -8.59 -6.89
C ASP A 134 -15.13 -9.28 -7.68
N ASP A 135 -15.24 -10.59 -7.89
CA ASP A 135 -14.33 -11.42 -8.68
C ASP A 135 -14.75 -11.58 -10.16
N ALA A 136 -15.96 -11.13 -10.53
CA ALA A 136 -16.52 -11.36 -11.87
C ALA A 136 -16.21 -10.27 -12.91
N VAL A 137 -15.69 -9.10 -12.51
CA VAL A 137 -15.47 -7.96 -13.41
C VAL A 137 -14.09 -7.33 -13.19
N ALA A 138 -13.39 -7.03 -14.29
CA ALA A 138 -12.13 -6.27 -14.25
C ALA A 138 -12.34 -4.93 -13.53
N ARG A 139 -11.64 -4.71 -12.42
CA ARG A 139 -11.76 -3.48 -11.64
C ARG A 139 -11.21 -2.27 -12.45
N PRO A 140 -11.92 -1.13 -12.49
CA PRO A 140 -11.41 0.13 -13.01
C PRO A 140 -10.10 0.57 -12.32
N VAL A 141 -9.28 1.36 -13.02
CA VAL A 141 -7.98 1.87 -12.52
C VAL A 141 -8.10 2.71 -11.23
N HIS A 142 -9.29 3.27 -10.95
CA HIS A 142 -9.59 4.07 -9.76
C HIS A 142 -10.23 3.27 -8.61
N ASP A 143 -10.09 1.95 -8.59
CA ASP A 143 -10.61 1.15 -7.48
C ASP A 143 -9.65 1.11 -6.28
N PHE A 144 -10.20 1.05 -5.08
CA PHE A 144 -9.41 1.01 -3.84
C PHE A 144 -8.92 -0.42 -3.59
N VAL A 145 -7.66 -0.66 -3.92
CA VAL A 145 -6.98 -1.94 -3.66
C VAL A 145 -5.90 -1.73 -2.62
N LEU A 146 -6.01 -2.43 -1.49
CA LEU A 146 -4.98 -2.52 -0.47
C LEU A 146 -4.01 -3.65 -0.82
N TRP A 147 -2.79 -3.31 -1.23
CA TRP A 147 -1.76 -4.28 -1.60
C TRP A 147 -0.35 -3.72 -1.33
N GLY A 148 0.67 -4.54 -1.55
CA GLY A 148 2.06 -4.09 -1.51
C GLY A 148 2.52 -3.64 -0.11
N LEU A 149 3.14 -2.46 -0.04
CA LEU A 149 3.74 -1.96 1.19
C LEU A 149 2.69 -1.60 2.25
N THR A 150 1.64 -0.87 1.84
CA THR A 150 0.55 -0.44 2.72
C THR A 150 -0.21 -1.64 3.29
N TYR A 151 -0.41 -2.68 2.49
CA TYR A 151 -0.97 -3.96 2.96
C TYR A 151 -0.10 -4.58 4.07
N ASN A 152 1.22 -4.61 3.90
CA ASN A 152 2.12 -5.15 4.93
C ASN A 152 2.12 -4.31 6.21
N MET A 153 2.09 -2.98 6.10
CA MET A 153 1.98 -2.09 7.25
C MET A 153 0.64 -2.29 7.97
N THR A 154 -0.45 -2.48 7.23
CA THR A 154 -1.77 -2.80 7.80
C THR A 154 -1.73 -4.13 8.56
N SER A 155 -1.07 -5.15 8.03
CA SER A 155 -0.84 -6.43 8.74
C SER A 155 -0.15 -6.23 10.09
N ASP A 156 0.87 -5.36 10.15
CA ASP A 156 1.58 -5.07 11.40
C ASP A 156 0.69 -4.34 12.41
N ILE A 157 -0.14 -3.39 11.95
CA ILE A 157 -1.11 -2.68 12.81
C ILE A 157 -2.11 -3.69 13.39
N LEU A 158 -2.67 -4.58 12.57
CA LEU A 158 -3.60 -5.62 13.03
C LEU A 158 -2.96 -6.54 14.08
N LYS A 159 -1.71 -6.96 13.84
CA LYS A 159 -0.95 -7.77 14.81
C LYS A 159 -0.70 -7.03 16.12
N ALA A 160 -0.35 -5.74 16.05
CA ALA A 160 -0.13 -4.92 17.24
C ALA A 160 -1.42 -4.76 18.05
N GLY A 161 -2.59 -4.72 17.38
CA GLY A 161 -3.91 -4.73 18.00
C GLY A 161 -4.40 -6.11 18.49
N GLY A 162 -3.58 -7.17 18.39
CA GLY A 162 -3.93 -8.52 18.88
C GLY A 162 -4.65 -9.42 17.87
N HIS A 163 -4.80 -8.99 16.61
CA HIS A 163 -5.39 -9.81 15.55
C HIS A 163 -4.33 -10.67 14.84
N LYS A 164 -4.79 -11.65 14.04
CA LYS A 164 -3.90 -12.44 13.20
C LYS A 164 -3.33 -11.58 12.08
N ALA A 165 -2.07 -11.87 11.73
CA ALA A 165 -1.44 -11.30 10.55
C ALA A 165 -2.20 -11.72 9.28
N ILE A 166 -2.40 -10.79 8.35
CA ILE A 166 -2.82 -11.12 6.99
C ILE A 166 -1.65 -11.75 6.21
N PRO A 167 -1.90 -12.62 5.21
CA PRO A 167 -0.86 -13.36 4.50
C PRO A 167 0.25 -12.48 3.94
N SER A 168 1.50 -12.85 4.19
CA SER A 168 2.67 -12.08 3.75
C SER A 168 2.82 -12.04 2.23
N MET A 169 3.41 -10.94 1.74
CA MET A 169 3.86 -10.78 0.35
C MET A 169 5.06 -11.67 -0.03
N SER A 170 5.59 -12.51 0.88
CA SER A 170 6.83 -13.27 0.68
C SER A 170 6.85 -14.12 -0.60
N ALA A 171 5.71 -14.72 -0.97
CA ALA A 171 5.59 -15.49 -2.20
C ALA A 171 5.73 -14.59 -3.44
N ALA A 172 5.03 -13.46 -3.46
CA ALA A 172 5.11 -12.48 -4.54
C ALA A 172 6.52 -11.90 -4.68
N VAL A 173 7.18 -11.57 -3.56
CA VAL A 173 8.57 -11.09 -3.55
C VAL A 173 9.52 -12.14 -4.11
N ARG A 174 9.30 -13.43 -3.81
CA ARG A 174 10.09 -14.53 -4.39
C ARG A 174 9.90 -14.60 -5.90
N SER A 175 8.66 -14.53 -6.39
CA SER A 175 8.38 -14.52 -7.83
C SER A 175 9.01 -13.32 -8.55
N VAL A 176 9.03 -12.13 -7.93
CA VAL A 176 9.75 -10.97 -8.48
C VAL A 176 11.25 -11.23 -8.55
N ARG A 177 11.85 -11.81 -7.51
CA ARG A 177 13.28 -12.15 -7.50
C ARG A 177 13.64 -13.17 -8.57
N GLU A 178 12.80 -14.20 -8.74
CA GLU A 178 12.94 -15.19 -9.80
C GLU A 178 12.85 -14.53 -11.19
N ALA A 179 11.90 -13.61 -11.40
CA ALA A 179 11.77 -12.84 -12.62
C ALA A 179 13.06 -12.07 -12.96
N VAL A 180 13.60 -11.33 -11.97
CA VAL A 180 14.84 -10.56 -12.10
C VAL A 180 16.03 -11.46 -12.40
N PHE A 181 16.10 -12.63 -11.75
CA PHE A 181 17.18 -13.58 -11.97
C PHE A 181 17.13 -14.17 -13.39
N MET A 182 15.96 -14.58 -13.87
CA MET A 182 15.77 -15.08 -15.23
C MET A 182 16.16 -14.04 -16.30
N ASP A 183 15.76 -12.77 -16.10
CA ASP A 183 16.14 -11.70 -17.03
C ASP A 183 17.65 -11.43 -17.05
N LYS A 184 18.32 -11.48 -15.88
CA LYS A 184 19.78 -11.35 -15.80
C LYS A 184 20.51 -12.50 -16.51
N MET A 185 20.06 -13.74 -16.33
CA MET A 185 20.64 -14.92 -16.98
C MET A 185 20.50 -14.86 -18.50
N ALA A 186 19.36 -14.38 -19.01
CA ALA A 186 19.17 -14.19 -20.44
C ALA A 186 20.14 -13.14 -21.02
N LYS A 187 20.37 -12.05 -20.28
CA LYS A 187 21.31 -10.98 -20.67
C LYS A 187 22.78 -11.39 -20.63
N SER A 188 23.18 -12.34 -19.78
CA SER A 188 24.56 -12.81 -19.71
C SER A 188 24.92 -13.88 -20.74
N ASN A 189 23.92 -14.49 -21.39
CA ASN A 189 24.09 -15.52 -22.42
C ASN A 189 24.07 -14.94 -23.86
N LEU A 190 24.14 -13.62 -24.00
CA LEU A 190 24.26 -12.84 -25.24
C LEU A 190 25.61 -12.11 -25.24
#